data_AF-S6UQA6-F1
#
_entry.id   AF-S6UQA6-F1
#
_cell.length_a   1.000
_cell.length_b   1.000
_cell.length_c   1.000
_cell.angle_alpha   90.00
_cell.angle_beta   90.00
_cell.angle_gamma   90.00
#
_symmetry.space_group_name_H-M   'P 1'
#
loop_
_entity.id
_entity.type
_entity.pdbx_description
1 polymer ?
#
loop_
_entity_poly.entity_id
_entity_poly.type
_entity_poly.pdbx_seq_one_letter_code
_entity_poly.pdbx_strand_id
1 'polypeptide(L)'
;KDGKPVWHNNALIADETQHYGATGELAGRFLASVAERLKLPERFVFPAYEDNFYYLWREGALPVNVTAEDSRLGDELERARLRKVFAQGLDKMIGQVLPLARSAKGENWQSGRWYLRDEHCRLVPGDSALGYRLPLASQPWVKAAEYPFIHPTDHNQDFPELADSDSLTSQLTPGNADAEREPKLDESADWLTRTALCAEARNGRLYLFMPPLQKLEEYLELVAVIEATAEELQCPILLEGYEPPSDPRLCNFRITPDPGVIEVNVQPSASWDELVERTEFLYEQARQTRLTTEKFMIDGRHTGTGGGNHFVLGGATPADSPFLRRPDLLRSLLSYWHNHPSLSYLFSGLFIGPTSQAPRVDEARNDSLYEMEIAFAQMPEPGEEVAPWVIDRLLRNLLIDVTGNTHRAEFCIDKLYSPDGATGRLGLLELRAFEMPPHARMSLAQQLLLRALVARFWREPYAPAKLARWGTQLHDRFMLPHFIEQDFADV
;
A
#
# COMPACT_ATOMS: atom_id res chain seq x y z
N LYS A 1 18.33 -0.60 -1.73
CA LYS A 1 19.12 -1.19 -0.62
C LYS A 1 20.62 -1.21 -0.92
N ASP A 2 20.98 -1.30 -2.19
CA ASP A 2 22.33 -1.19 -2.77
C ASP A 2 23.02 0.18 -2.61
N GLY A 3 22.38 1.16 -1.98
CA GLY A 3 22.92 2.52 -1.81
C GLY A 3 22.82 3.38 -3.07
N LYS A 4 22.24 2.87 -4.16
CA LYS A 4 22.02 3.65 -5.38
C LYS A 4 20.72 4.45 -5.26
N PRO A 5 20.70 5.71 -5.71
CA PRO A 5 19.48 6.51 -5.71
C PRO A 5 18.51 6.00 -6.79
N VAL A 6 17.21 6.02 -6.48
CA VAL A 6 16.14 5.83 -7.48
C VAL A 6 15.99 7.08 -8.36
N TRP A 7 16.32 8.25 -7.80
CA TRP A 7 16.25 9.57 -8.42
C TRP A 7 17.49 10.37 -8.03
N HIS A 8 18.22 10.91 -8.98
CA HIS A 8 19.54 11.52 -8.79
C HIS A 8 19.47 13.04 -8.51
N ASN A 9 18.58 13.76 -9.19
CA ASN A 9 18.53 15.22 -9.18
C ASN A 9 17.30 15.74 -8.42
N ASN A 10 17.44 15.92 -7.12
CA ASN A 10 16.35 16.40 -6.25
C ASN A 10 15.77 17.77 -6.66
N ALA A 11 16.47 18.59 -7.44
CA ALA A 11 15.94 19.87 -7.92
C ALA A 11 14.82 19.70 -8.97
N LEU A 12 14.69 18.50 -9.55
CA LEU A 12 13.63 18.13 -10.49
C LEU A 12 12.40 17.52 -9.79
N ILE A 13 12.43 17.35 -8.47
CA ILE A 13 11.24 17.00 -7.69
C ILE A 13 10.49 18.29 -7.38
N ALA A 14 9.28 18.45 -7.92
CA ALA A 14 8.54 19.70 -7.76
C ALA A 14 8.00 19.87 -6.33
N ASP A 15 7.95 21.12 -5.87
CA ASP A 15 7.31 21.49 -4.61
C ASP A 15 5.81 21.73 -4.83
N GLU A 16 4.96 21.03 -4.07
CA GLU A 16 3.50 21.16 -4.10
C GLU A 16 2.98 22.53 -3.62
N THR A 17 3.83 23.46 -3.23
CA THR A 17 3.45 24.82 -2.86
C THR A 17 3.85 25.84 -3.93
N GLN A 18 4.69 25.46 -4.90
CA GLN A 18 5.23 26.38 -5.91
C GLN A 18 4.53 26.22 -7.27
N HIS A 19 4.64 27.23 -8.12
CA HIS A 19 4.05 27.22 -9.47
C HIS A 19 5.18 27.27 -10.51
N TYR A 20 5.31 26.23 -11.32
CA TYR A 20 6.40 26.06 -12.30
C TYR A 20 6.01 26.45 -13.73
N GLY A 21 4.75 26.86 -13.96
CA GLY A 21 4.27 27.25 -15.27
C GLY A 21 3.97 26.08 -16.22
N ALA A 22 3.83 24.87 -15.70
CA ALA A 22 3.46 23.71 -16.52
C ALA A 22 2.10 23.92 -17.20
N THR A 23 2.02 23.55 -18.48
CA THR A 23 0.80 23.60 -19.30
C THR A 23 0.55 22.24 -19.95
N GLY A 24 -0.64 22.06 -20.55
CA GLY A 24 -0.92 20.82 -21.27
C GLY A 24 -0.06 20.65 -22.53
N GLU A 25 0.42 21.73 -23.16
CA GLU A 25 1.39 21.64 -24.25
C GLU A 25 2.75 21.13 -23.75
N LEU A 26 3.19 21.58 -22.57
CA LEU A 26 4.39 21.04 -21.92
C LEU A 26 4.21 19.55 -21.60
N ALA A 27 3.04 19.15 -21.09
CA ALA A 27 2.72 17.75 -20.83
C ALA A 27 2.85 16.88 -22.09
N GLY A 28 2.41 17.38 -23.25
CA GLY A 28 2.51 16.67 -24.52
C GLY A 28 3.95 16.52 -24.99
N ARG A 29 4.73 17.62 -24.91
CA ARG A 29 6.17 17.61 -25.22
C ARG A 29 6.94 16.66 -24.29
N PHE A 30 6.57 16.62 -23.01
CA PHE A 30 7.18 15.73 -22.03
C PHE A 30 6.95 14.26 -22.41
N LEU A 31 5.70 13.86 -22.66
CA LEU A 31 5.40 12.49 -23.05
C LEU A 31 5.99 12.10 -24.41
N ALA A 32 6.10 13.04 -25.35
CA ALA A 32 6.78 12.80 -26.63
C ALA A 32 8.28 12.51 -26.42
N SER A 33 8.97 13.29 -25.58
CA SER A 33 10.38 13.04 -25.24
C SER A 33 10.56 11.70 -24.49
N VAL A 34 9.64 11.34 -23.58
CA VAL A 34 9.63 10.00 -22.98
C VAL A 34 9.47 8.92 -24.04
N ALA A 35 8.51 9.06 -24.97
CA ALA A 35 8.28 8.10 -26.03
C ALA A 35 9.52 7.92 -26.92
N GLU A 36 10.16 9.02 -27.32
CA GLU A 36 11.41 9.01 -28.11
C GLU A 36 12.52 8.24 -27.39
N ARG A 37 12.75 8.52 -26.11
CA ARG A 37 13.76 7.85 -25.28
C ARG A 37 13.48 6.35 -25.12
N LEU A 38 12.21 5.97 -25.03
CA LEU A 38 11.76 4.57 -25.00
C LEU A 38 11.74 3.91 -26.39
N LYS A 39 12.13 4.62 -27.45
CA LYS A 39 12.11 4.16 -28.86
C LYS A 39 10.69 3.79 -29.33
N LEU A 40 9.70 4.56 -28.90
CA LEU A 40 8.29 4.42 -29.24
C LEU A 40 7.84 5.58 -30.16
N PRO A 41 6.86 5.36 -31.05
CA PRO A 41 6.35 6.43 -31.88
C PRO A 41 5.61 7.52 -31.08
N GLU A 42 6.08 8.76 -31.18
CA GLU A 42 5.46 9.93 -30.52
C GLU A 42 4.00 10.16 -30.93
N ARG A 43 3.61 9.72 -32.12
CA ARG A 43 2.23 9.85 -32.65
C ARG A 43 1.17 9.14 -31.79
N PHE A 44 1.56 8.27 -30.87
CA PHE A 44 0.64 7.63 -29.93
C PHE A 44 0.38 8.48 -28.68
N VAL A 45 1.07 9.62 -28.51
CA VAL A 45 0.70 10.63 -27.50
C VAL A 45 -0.54 11.37 -27.99
N PHE A 46 -1.59 11.43 -27.17
CA PHE A 46 -2.82 12.15 -27.50
C PHE A 46 -3.42 12.90 -26.30
N PRO A 47 -4.14 14.01 -26.55
CA PRO A 47 -4.74 14.82 -25.50
C PRO A 47 -5.98 14.16 -24.88
N ALA A 48 -6.19 14.44 -23.60
CA ALA A 48 -7.38 14.07 -22.85
C ALA A 48 -8.12 15.31 -22.30
N TYR A 49 -9.44 15.20 -22.25
CA TYR A 49 -10.38 16.29 -21.95
C TYR A 49 -11.39 15.85 -20.89
N GLU A 50 -12.00 16.82 -20.19
CA GLU A 50 -13.18 16.54 -19.37
C GLU A 50 -14.34 16.03 -20.24
N ASP A 51 -15.28 15.29 -19.63
CA ASP A 51 -16.48 14.85 -20.34
C ASP A 51 -17.51 15.98 -20.45
N ASN A 52 -17.44 16.71 -21.55
CA ASN A 52 -18.31 17.86 -21.82
C ASN A 52 -19.80 17.48 -21.82
N PHE A 53 -20.16 16.31 -22.33
CA PHE A 53 -21.57 15.90 -22.36
C PHE A 53 -22.07 15.63 -20.96
N TYR A 54 -21.28 14.96 -20.14
CA TYR A 54 -21.61 14.74 -18.73
C TYR A 54 -21.81 16.06 -17.99
N TYR A 55 -20.87 17.01 -18.10
CA TYR A 55 -20.95 18.27 -17.34
C TYR A 55 -22.06 19.19 -17.84
N LEU A 56 -22.34 19.24 -19.15
CA LEU A 56 -23.48 19.99 -19.70
C LEU A 56 -24.82 19.37 -19.26
N TRP A 57 -24.94 18.04 -19.28
CA TRP A 57 -26.10 17.36 -18.72
C TRP A 57 -26.26 17.66 -17.23
N ARG A 58 -25.15 17.67 -16.48
CA ARG A 58 -25.16 17.92 -15.04
C ARG A 58 -25.58 19.35 -14.72
N GLU A 59 -25.08 20.34 -15.46
CA GLU A 59 -25.51 21.74 -15.36
C GLU A 59 -27.01 21.89 -15.69
N GLY A 60 -27.49 21.27 -16.76
CA GLY A 60 -28.90 21.30 -17.13
C GLY A 60 -29.84 20.64 -16.10
N ALA A 61 -29.30 19.79 -15.22
CA ALA A 61 -30.02 19.17 -14.12
C ALA A 61 -30.00 20.02 -12.82
N LEU A 62 -29.33 21.17 -12.81
CA LEU A 62 -29.37 22.09 -11.68
C LEU A 62 -30.73 22.80 -11.58
N PRO A 63 -31.16 23.19 -10.37
CA PRO A 63 -32.33 24.05 -10.22
C PRO A 63 -32.24 25.32 -11.07
N VAL A 64 -33.36 25.76 -11.63
CA VAL A 64 -33.43 26.94 -12.53
C VAL A 64 -32.91 28.24 -11.92
N ASN A 65 -32.81 28.32 -10.59
CA ASN A 65 -32.39 29.49 -9.83
C ASN A 65 -30.95 29.40 -9.30
N VAL A 66 -30.13 28.47 -9.79
CA VAL A 66 -28.71 28.36 -9.49
C VAL A 66 -27.88 28.29 -10.78
N THR A 67 -26.56 28.48 -10.69
CA THR A 67 -25.64 28.34 -11.83
C THR A 67 -24.58 27.26 -11.53
N ALA A 68 -23.76 26.88 -12.51
CA ALA A 68 -22.65 25.97 -12.26
C ALA A 68 -21.62 26.54 -11.26
N GLU A 69 -21.43 27.87 -11.23
CA GLU A 69 -20.50 28.54 -10.32
C GLU A 69 -21.05 28.68 -8.88
N ASP A 70 -22.37 28.76 -8.71
CA ASP A 70 -23.06 28.75 -7.41
C ASP A 70 -24.21 27.72 -7.42
N SER A 71 -23.86 26.43 -7.50
CA SER A 71 -24.86 25.36 -7.71
C SER A 71 -25.68 24.98 -6.47
N ARG A 72 -25.29 25.47 -5.28
CA ARG A 72 -25.95 25.21 -3.98
C ARG A 72 -26.24 23.73 -3.68
N LEU A 73 -25.48 22.81 -4.27
CA LEU A 73 -25.58 21.38 -4.00
C LEU A 73 -25.26 21.08 -2.53
N GLY A 74 -25.91 20.08 -1.93
CA GLY A 74 -25.63 19.68 -0.54
C GLY A 74 -24.22 19.12 -0.34
N ASP A 75 -23.63 18.53 -1.38
CA ASP A 75 -22.25 18.07 -1.40
C ASP A 75 -21.30 19.23 -1.80
N GLU A 76 -20.42 19.61 -0.88
CA GLU A 76 -19.44 20.69 -1.08
C GLU A 76 -18.35 20.33 -2.10
N LEU A 77 -17.95 19.05 -2.19
CA LEU A 77 -16.94 18.59 -3.13
C LEU A 77 -17.50 18.59 -4.55
N GLU A 78 -18.73 18.10 -4.74
CA GLU A 78 -19.40 18.16 -6.05
C GLU A 78 -19.57 19.62 -6.51
N ARG A 79 -19.95 20.51 -5.59
CA ARG A 79 -20.08 21.96 -5.86
C ARG A 79 -18.74 22.56 -6.31
N ALA A 80 -17.66 22.28 -5.60
CA ALA A 80 -16.33 22.77 -5.93
C ALA A 80 -15.83 22.24 -7.29
N ARG A 81 -16.10 20.96 -7.59
CA ARG A 81 -15.75 20.33 -8.86
C ARG A 81 -16.45 21.00 -10.05
N LEU A 82 -17.77 21.17 -9.97
CA LEU A 82 -18.53 21.84 -11.03
C LEU A 82 -17.97 23.24 -11.31
N ARG A 83 -17.79 24.02 -10.24
CA ARG A 83 -17.21 25.37 -10.37
C ARG A 83 -15.83 25.35 -11.02
N LYS A 84 -14.96 24.42 -10.65
CA LYS A 84 -13.62 24.27 -11.22
C LYS A 84 -13.68 23.95 -12.71
N VAL A 85 -14.44 22.93 -13.09
CA VAL A 85 -14.53 22.45 -14.48
C VAL A 85 -15.09 23.53 -15.41
N PHE A 86 -16.17 24.19 -15.02
CA PHE A 86 -16.76 25.28 -15.82
C PHE A 86 -15.86 26.52 -15.90
N ALA A 87 -15.16 26.88 -14.82
CA ALA A 87 -14.20 27.97 -14.84
C ALA A 87 -12.96 27.68 -15.71
N GLN A 88 -12.52 26.42 -15.76
CA GLN A 88 -11.43 25.97 -16.62
C GLN A 88 -11.83 25.98 -18.10
N GLY A 89 -13.09 25.66 -18.40
CA GLY A 89 -13.61 25.52 -19.75
C GLY A 89 -13.57 24.06 -20.21
N LEU A 90 -14.68 23.61 -20.80
CA LEU A 90 -14.91 22.23 -21.22
C LEU A 90 -14.10 21.84 -22.48
N ASP A 91 -13.71 22.81 -23.31
CA ASP A 91 -12.88 22.58 -24.51
C ASP A 91 -11.38 22.49 -24.21
N LYS A 92 -10.97 22.70 -22.94
CA LYS A 92 -9.56 22.70 -22.57
C LYS A 92 -9.02 21.30 -22.39
N MET A 93 -7.85 21.07 -22.99
CA MET A 93 -7.03 19.90 -22.72
C MET A 93 -6.63 19.88 -21.24
N ILE A 94 -6.90 18.76 -20.58
CA ILE A 94 -6.58 18.54 -19.16
C ILE A 94 -5.18 17.96 -19.02
N GLY A 95 -4.80 17.08 -19.93
CA GLY A 95 -3.48 16.49 -19.98
C GLY A 95 -3.29 15.63 -21.21
N GLN A 96 -2.23 14.85 -21.19
CA GLN A 96 -1.76 14.04 -22.32
C GLN A 96 -1.56 12.60 -21.86
N VAL A 97 -1.76 11.67 -22.79
CA VAL A 97 -1.76 10.23 -22.52
C VAL A 97 -0.82 9.57 -23.50
N LEU A 98 0.08 8.73 -22.98
CA LEU A 98 0.92 7.82 -23.74
C LEU A 98 0.54 6.39 -23.35
N PRO A 99 -0.17 5.63 -24.21
CA PRO A 99 -0.35 4.20 -24.00
C PRO A 99 1.01 3.55 -23.84
N LEU A 100 1.23 2.90 -22.70
CA LEU A 100 2.54 2.38 -22.34
C LEU A 100 2.40 1.08 -21.55
N ALA A 101 3.04 0.03 -22.04
CA ALA A 101 3.18 -1.25 -21.37
C ALA A 101 4.51 -1.91 -21.76
N ARG A 102 4.84 -3.00 -21.07
CA ARG A 102 5.83 -3.96 -21.57
C ARG A 102 5.18 -4.95 -22.51
N SER A 103 5.98 -5.46 -23.45
CA SER A 103 5.54 -6.53 -24.34
C SER A 103 5.19 -7.80 -23.55
N ALA A 104 4.43 -8.72 -24.16
CA ALA A 104 4.03 -9.97 -23.48
C ALA A 104 5.23 -10.81 -22.98
N LYS A 105 6.42 -10.65 -23.57
CA LYS A 105 7.66 -11.29 -23.11
C LYS A 105 8.43 -10.47 -22.06
N GLY A 106 8.03 -9.22 -21.82
CA GLY A 106 8.71 -8.29 -20.91
C GLY A 106 10.00 -7.67 -21.48
N GLU A 107 10.38 -8.00 -22.71
CA GLU A 107 11.68 -7.64 -23.28
C GLU A 107 11.74 -6.16 -23.72
N ASN A 108 10.63 -5.61 -24.20
CA ASN A 108 10.59 -4.29 -24.82
C ASN A 108 9.41 -3.46 -24.33
N TRP A 109 9.54 -2.14 -24.39
CA TRP A 109 8.38 -1.25 -24.28
C TRP A 109 7.50 -1.36 -25.52
N GLN A 110 6.20 -1.19 -25.31
CA GLN A 110 5.22 -1.11 -26.37
C GLN A 110 4.24 0.02 -26.12
N SER A 111 3.82 0.63 -27.22
CA SER A 111 2.75 1.61 -27.29
C SER A 111 1.88 1.27 -28.49
N GLY A 112 0.68 1.85 -28.55
CA GLY A 112 -0.25 1.58 -29.64
C GLY A 112 -1.40 2.56 -29.65
N ARG A 113 -2.11 2.59 -30.78
CA ARG A 113 -3.28 3.44 -30.95
C ARG A 113 -4.40 2.99 -30.00
N TRP A 114 -4.99 3.94 -29.29
CA TRP A 114 -6.27 3.73 -28.62
C TRP A 114 -7.42 3.95 -29.59
N TYR A 115 -8.38 3.04 -29.59
CA TYR A 115 -9.53 3.05 -30.49
C TYR A 115 -10.75 3.53 -29.72
N LEU A 116 -10.85 4.85 -29.57
CA LEU A 116 -11.95 5.50 -28.91
C LEU A 116 -13.06 5.81 -29.92
N ARG A 117 -14.33 5.77 -29.48
CA ARG A 117 -15.48 6.08 -30.35
C ARG A 117 -15.55 7.56 -30.73
N ASP A 118 -15.10 8.42 -29.82
CA ASP A 118 -14.93 9.85 -30.08
C ASP A 118 -13.51 10.09 -30.57
N GLU A 119 -13.31 11.13 -31.38
CA GLU A 119 -11.96 11.57 -31.79
C GLU A 119 -11.14 12.04 -30.58
N HIS A 120 -11.80 12.46 -29.50
CA HIS A 120 -11.16 12.92 -28.26
C HIS A 120 -11.26 11.91 -27.11
N CYS A 121 -10.18 11.77 -26.34
CA CYS A 121 -10.19 11.02 -25.08
C CYS A 121 -10.93 11.82 -23.99
N ARG A 122 -12.18 11.43 -23.69
CA ARG A 122 -12.96 12.00 -22.58
C ARG A 122 -12.77 11.21 -21.31
N LEU A 123 -12.39 11.92 -20.25
CA LEU A 123 -12.12 11.35 -18.94
C LEU A 123 -13.43 11.02 -18.20
N VAL A 124 -13.39 9.96 -17.40
CA VAL A 124 -14.45 9.63 -16.45
C VAL A 124 -14.56 10.79 -15.43
N PRO A 125 -15.76 11.35 -15.18
CA PRO A 125 -15.91 12.48 -14.27
C PRO A 125 -15.42 12.18 -12.85
N GLY A 126 -14.66 13.11 -12.26
CA GLY A 126 -14.10 12.95 -10.91
C GLY A 126 -12.89 13.85 -10.65
N ASP A 127 -12.38 13.82 -9.42
CA ASP A 127 -11.23 14.64 -8.99
C ASP A 127 -9.91 13.86 -8.90
N SER A 128 -9.94 12.56 -9.19
CA SER A 128 -8.75 11.70 -9.21
C SER A 128 -7.77 12.13 -10.31
N ALA A 129 -6.51 11.74 -10.15
CA ALA A 129 -5.47 11.90 -11.17
C ALA A 129 -5.92 11.42 -12.55
N LEU A 130 -5.45 12.07 -13.62
CA LEU A 130 -5.83 11.78 -15.00
C LEU A 130 -5.84 10.28 -15.33
N GLY A 131 -4.79 9.55 -14.93
CA GLY A 131 -4.65 8.12 -15.22
C GLY A 131 -5.74 7.23 -14.62
N TYR A 132 -6.28 7.58 -13.45
CA TYR A 132 -7.41 6.87 -12.84
C TYR A 132 -8.76 7.19 -13.52
N ARG A 133 -8.81 8.26 -14.32
CA ARG A 133 -10.01 8.71 -15.03
C ARG A 133 -10.00 8.33 -16.51
N LEU A 134 -9.02 7.53 -16.97
CA LEU A 134 -8.98 7.09 -18.37
C LEU A 134 -10.18 6.21 -18.71
N PRO A 135 -10.82 6.38 -19.89
CA PRO A 135 -12.00 5.62 -20.29
C PRO A 135 -11.64 4.21 -20.79
N LEU A 136 -10.98 3.40 -19.96
CA LEU A 136 -10.48 2.06 -20.35
C LEU A 136 -11.59 1.12 -20.84
N ALA A 137 -12.81 1.28 -20.34
CA ALA A 137 -13.98 0.51 -20.77
C ALA A 137 -14.46 0.85 -22.20
N SER A 138 -14.05 2.00 -22.75
CA SER A 138 -14.38 2.43 -24.12
C SER A 138 -13.45 1.84 -25.16
N GLN A 139 -12.33 1.23 -24.74
CA GLN A 139 -11.42 0.53 -25.63
C GLN A 139 -12.07 -0.74 -26.19
N PRO A 140 -11.60 -1.25 -27.34
CA PRO A 140 -12.07 -2.54 -27.87
C PRO A 140 -12.03 -3.62 -26.80
N TRP A 141 -13.05 -4.48 -26.78
CA TRP A 141 -13.19 -5.47 -25.73
C TRP A 141 -12.13 -6.58 -25.87
N VAL A 142 -11.86 -7.27 -24.78
CA VAL A 142 -11.00 -8.46 -24.74
C VAL A 142 -11.72 -9.52 -23.93
N LYS A 143 -11.58 -10.80 -24.32
CA LYS A 143 -12.14 -11.90 -23.52
C LYS A 143 -11.51 -11.89 -22.14
N ALA A 144 -12.29 -12.27 -21.13
CA ALA A 144 -11.82 -12.29 -19.74
C ALA A 144 -10.55 -13.13 -19.55
N ALA A 145 -10.42 -14.26 -20.27
CA ALA A 145 -9.25 -15.14 -20.21
C ALA A 145 -8.00 -14.58 -20.92
N GLU A 146 -8.16 -13.57 -21.77
CA GLU A 146 -7.10 -12.92 -22.55
C GLU A 146 -6.78 -11.52 -22.01
N TYR A 147 -7.46 -11.09 -20.95
CA TYR A 147 -7.18 -9.79 -20.34
C TYR A 147 -5.78 -9.81 -19.72
N PRO A 148 -4.91 -8.83 -20.04
CA PRO A 148 -3.52 -8.82 -19.61
C PRO A 148 -3.41 -8.38 -18.14
N PHE A 149 -3.79 -9.26 -17.21
CA PHE A 149 -3.64 -8.99 -15.78
C PHE A 149 -2.17 -8.94 -15.38
N ILE A 150 -1.80 -7.92 -14.59
CA ILE A 150 -0.50 -7.87 -13.94
C ILE A 150 -0.57 -8.75 -12.70
N HIS A 151 0.25 -9.80 -12.68
CA HIS A 151 0.33 -10.70 -11.55
C HIS A 151 1.48 -10.28 -10.63
N PRO A 152 1.23 -10.10 -9.32
CA PRO A 152 2.29 -9.83 -8.36
C PRO A 152 3.34 -10.94 -8.37
N THR A 153 4.60 -10.53 -8.28
CA THR A 153 5.74 -11.43 -8.21
C THR A 153 5.83 -12.09 -6.83
N ASP A 154 6.13 -13.38 -6.75
CA ASP A 154 6.36 -14.07 -5.46
C ASP A 154 7.72 -13.67 -4.88
N HIS A 155 7.74 -13.23 -3.63
CA HIS A 155 8.99 -12.82 -2.95
C HIS A 155 9.85 -14.01 -2.53
N ASN A 156 9.34 -15.24 -2.62
CA ASN A 156 10.04 -16.47 -2.26
C ASN A 156 10.93 -17.05 -3.37
N GLN A 157 11.23 -16.26 -4.40
CA GLN A 157 12.12 -16.65 -5.49
C GLN A 157 13.44 -15.89 -5.41
N ASP A 158 14.43 -16.34 -6.20
CA ASP A 158 15.68 -15.61 -6.34
C ASP A 158 15.50 -14.36 -7.22
N PHE A 159 16.08 -13.25 -6.76
CA PHE A 159 16.11 -12.00 -7.51
C PHE A 159 17.56 -11.69 -7.90
N PRO A 160 17.85 -11.47 -9.20
CA PRO A 160 19.18 -11.02 -9.61
C PRO A 160 19.46 -9.63 -9.05
N GLU A 161 20.75 -9.26 -9.00
CA GLU A 161 21.13 -7.89 -8.68
C GLU A 161 20.53 -6.91 -9.70
N LEU A 162 20.13 -5.73 -9.22
CA LEU A 162 19.63 -4.68 -10.08
C LEU A 162 20.77 -4.16 -10.97
N ALA A 163 20.51 -4.08 -12.28
CA ALA A 163 21.42 -3.41 -13.19
C ALA A 163 21.48 -1.91 -12.86
N ASP A 164 22.57 -1.25 -13.26
CA ASP A 164 22.67 0.19 -13.10
C ASP A 164 21.64 0.92 -13.97
N SER A 165 21.18 2.09 -13.53
CA SER A 165 20.17 2.90 -14.24
C SER A 165 20.61 3.24 -15.68
N ASP A 166 21.87 3.61 -15.85
CA ASP A 166 22.50 3.85 -17.17
C ASP A 166 22.53 2.58 -18.04
N SER A 167 22.67 1.40 -17.42
CA SER A 167 22.67 0.12 -18.12
C SER A 167 21.27 -0.30 -18.54
N LEU A 168 20.24 -0.05 -17.72
CA LEU A 168 18.84 -0.34 -18.02
C LEU A 168 18.39 0.40 -19.28
N THR A 169 18.72 1.69 -19.40
CA THR A 169 18.37 2.50 -20.58
C THR A 169 19.16 2.11 -21.84
N SER A 170 20.41 1.65 -21.68
CA SER A 170 21.25 1.23 -22.81
C SER A 170 20.73 -0.04 -23.54
N GLN A 171 19.91 -0.85 -22.87
CA GLN A 171 19.39 -2.13 -23.37
C GLN A 171 18.07 -1.99 -24.12
N LEU A 172 17.50 -0.78 -24.19
CA LEU A 172 16.27 -0.51 -24.94
C LEU A 172 16.42 -0.95 -26.39
N THR A 173 15.68 -1.97 -26.84
CA THR A 173 15.58 -2.28 -28.27
C THR A 173 14.33 -1.65 -28.87
N PRO A 174 14.32 -1.29 -30.16
CA PRO A 174 13.14 -0.72 -30.80
C PRO A 174 11.94 -1.65 -30.60
N GLY A 175 10.87 -1.12 -29.99
CA GLY A 175 9.61 -1.85 -29.88
C GLY A 175 9.07 -2.18 -31.27
N ASN A 176 8.53 -3.38 -31.45
CA ASN A 176 7.92 -3.75 -32.73
C ASN A 176 6.66 -2.90 -32.93
N ALA A 177 6.70 -1.98 -33.90
CA ALA A 177 5.70 -0.92 -34.09
C ALA A 177 4.42 -1.38 -34.80
N ASP A 178 4.10 -2.67 -34.81
CA ASP A 178 2.97 -3.23 -35.57
C ASP A 178 1.67 -3.24 -34.72
N ALA A 179 1.33 -2.08 -34.16
CA ALA A 179 0.22 -1.88 -33.21
C ALA A 179 -0.99 -1.10 -33.80
N GLU A 180 -1.01 -0.90 -35.12
CA GLU A 180 -2.08 -0.13 -35.81
C GLU A 180 -3.16 -1.03 -36.44
N ARG A 181 -3.22 -2.29 -36.00
CA ARG A 181 -4.29 -3.19 -36.39
C ARG A 181 -5.57 -2.83 -35.64
N GLU A 182 -6.57 -2.35 -36.38
CA GLU A 182 -7.94 -2.20 -35.89
C GLU A 182 -8.55 -3.59 -35.59
N PRO A 183 -9.13 -3.79 -34.39
CA PRO A 183 -9.85 -5.02 -34.09
C PRO A 183 -11.16 -5.09 -34.89
N LYS A 184 -11.47 -6.29 -35.39
CA LYS A 184 -12.76 -6.54 -36.07
C LYS A 184 -13.90 -6.62 -35.06
N LEU A 185 -15.13 -6.51 -35.56
CA LEU A 185 -16.32 -6.78 -34.74
C LEU A 185 -16.22 -8.19 -34.15
N ASP A 186 -16.49 -8.32 -32.85
CA ASP A 186 -16.40 -9.56 -32.07
C ASP A 186 -15.00 -10.22 -32.05
N GLU A 187 -13.95 -9.48 -32.43
CA GLU A 187 -12.57 -9.89 -32.24
C GLU A 187 -12.05 -9.39 -30.89
N SER A 188 -11.50 -10.31 -30.11
CA SER A 188 -10.82 -9.98 -28.86
C SER A 188 -9.51 -9.27 -29.16
N ALA A 189 -9.28 -8.12 -28.53
CA ALA A 189 -8.14 -7.25 -28.79
C ALA A 189 -7.11 -7.31 -27.64
N ASP A 190 -6.49 -8.47 -27.43
CA ASP A 190 -5.48 -8.73 -26.39
C ASP A 190 -4.14 -8.02 -26.67
N TRP A 191 -3.82 -7.74 -27.94
CA TRP A 191 -2.61 -7.03 -28.36
C TRP A 191 -2.60 -5.54 -28.01
N LEU A 192 -3.72 -4.96 -27.56
CA LEU A 192 -3.81 -3.53 -27.27
C LEU A 192 -3.15 -3.18 -25.92
N THR A 193 -2.33 -2.14 -25.94
CA THR A 193 -1.80 -1.52 -24.72
C THR A 193 -2.91 -0.78 -23.98
N ARG A 194 -3.32 -1.31 -22.81
CA ARG A 194 -4.45 -0.78 -22.01
C ARG A 194 -4.05 0.04 -20.80
N THR A 195 -2.75 0.12 -20.52
CA THR A 195 -2.16 0.98 -19.50
C THR A 195 -1.57 2.21 -20.16
N ALA A 196 -1.38 3.29 -19.40
CA ALA A 196 -0.82 4.51 -19.94
C ALA A 196 0.00 5.28 -18.89
N LEU A 197 1.09 5.88 -19.35
CA LEU A 197 1.74 6.99 -18.66
C LEU A 197 0.98 8.26 -19.02
N CYS A 198 0.60 9.04 -18.02
CA CYS A 198 -0.12 10.30 -18.27
C CYS A 198 0.63 11.49 -17.72
N ALA A 199 0.43 12.65 -18.33
CA ALA A 199 0.97 13.91 -17.88
C ALA A 199 -0.16 14.93 -17.73
N GLU A 200 -0.34 15.47 -16.53
CA GLU A 200 -1.39 16.44 -16.21
C GLU A 200 -0.77 17.72 -15.64
N ALA A 201 -1.11 18.86 -16.22
CA ALA A 201 -0.70 20.16 -15.69
C ALA A 201 -1.74 20.65 -14.67
N ARG A 202 -1.42 20.63 -13.38
CA ARG A 202 -2.31 21.08 -12.30
C ARG A 202 -1.68 22.26 -11.57
N ASN A 203 -2.35 23.41 -11.59
CA ASN A 203 -1.90 24.65 -10.93
C ASN A 203 -0.43 25.00 -11.28
N GLY A 204 -0.06 24.84 -12.56
CA GLY A 204 1.29 25.12 -13.04
C GLY A 204 2.36 24.11 -12.65
N ARG A 205 1.99 22.92 -12.17
CA ARG A 205 2.89 21.79 -11.88
C ARG A 205 2.58 20.64 -12.82
N LEU A 206 3.62 19.91 -13.22
CA LEU A 206 3.46 18.72 -14.05
C LEU A 206 3.41 17.48 -13.17
N TYR A 207 2.27 16.81 -13.18
CA TYR A 207 2.09 15.51 -12.54
C TYR A 207 2.19 14.41 -13.58
N LEU A 208 2.96 13.36 -13.27
CA LEU A 208 3.10 12.18 -14.10
C LEU A 208 2.45 10.99 -13.41
N PHE A 209 1.38 10.49 -14.01
CA PHE A 209 0.71 9.29 -13.54
C PHE A 209 1.44 8.06 -14.07
N MET A 210 2.10 7.32 -13.17
CA MET A 210 2.82 6.10 -13.48
C MET A 210 1.83 4.96 -13.82
N PRO A 211 2.04 4.21 -14.93
CA PRO A 211 1.26 3.01 -15.21
C PRO A 211 1.63 1.88 -14.25
N PRO A 212 0.75 0.88 -14.06
CA PRO A 212 1.13 -0.32 -13.32
C PRO A 212 2.14 -1.13 -14.13
N LEU A 213 3.21 -1.58 -13.49
CA LEU A 213 4.28 -2.40 -14.07
C LEU A 213 4.48 -3.67 -13.26
N GLN A 214 4.98 -4.73 -13.90
CA GLN A 214 5.08 -6.04 -13.26
C GLN A 214 6.39 -6.20 -12.47
N LYS A 215 7.49 -5.63 -12.97
CA LYS A 215 8.83 -5.79 -12.37
C LYS A 215 9.42 -4.46 -11.92
N LEU A 216 10.23 -4.52 -10.87
CA LEU A 216 10.89 -3.33 -10.33
C LEU A 216 11.84 -2.70 -11.36
N GLU A 217 12.58 -3.52 -12.11
CA GLU A 217 13.51 -3.08 -13.15
C GLU A 217 12.81 -2.21 -14.20
N GLU A 218 11.60 -2.61 -14.60
CA GLU A 218 10.80 -1.88 -15.58
C GLU A 218 10.36 -0.52 -15.04
N TYR A 219 10.03 -0.46 -13.74
CA TYR A 219 9.66 0.78 -13.07
C TYR A 219 10.87 1.72 -12.92
N LEU A 220 12.02 1.21 -12.50
CA LEU A 220 13.25 1.99 -12.36
C LEU A 220 13.75 2.51 -13.71
N GLU A 221 13.65 1.72 -14.78
CA GLU A 221 13.98 2.16 -16.13
C GLU A 221 13.07 3.31 -16.59
N LEU A 222 11.75 3.22 -16.31
CA LEU A 222 10.82 4.30 -16.62
C LEU A 222 11.11 5.57 -15.80
N VAL A 223 11.42 5.43 -14.51
CA VAL A 223 11.82 6.56 -13.65
C VAL A 223 13.09 7.23 -14.20
N ALA A 224 14.09 6.46 -14.60
CA ALA A 224 15.33 7.01 -15.17
C ALA A 224 15.06 7.79 -16.48
N VAL A 225 14.17 7.27 -17.34
CA VAL A 225 13.77 7.97 -18.57
C VAL A 225 12.99 9.25 -18.26
N ILE A 226 12.10 9.22 -17.27
CA ILE A 226 11.35 10.40 -16.81
C ILE A 226 12.32 11.44 -16.23
N GLU A 227 13.27 11.05 -15.40
CA GLU A 227 14.28 11.94 -14.82
C GLU A 227 15.10 12.62 -15.91
N ALA A 228 15.60 11.85 -16.88
CA ALA A 228 16.36 12.39 -18.01
C ALA A 228 15.52 13.34 -18.89
N THR A 229 14.22 13.09 -19.02
CA THR A 229 13.28 13.97 -19.72
C THR A 229 13.04 15.26 -18.94
N ALA A 230 12.87 15.17 -17.62
CA ALA A 230 12.73 16.32 -16.74
C ALA A 230 13.99 17.20 -16.75
N GLU A 231 15.18 16.60 -16.82
CA GLU A 231 16.44 17.32 -16.94
C GLU A 231 16.56 18.06 -18.28
N GLU A 232 16.30 17.38 -19.40
CA GLU A 232 16.33 17.98 -20.73
C GLU A 232 15.36 19.16 -20.87
N LEU A 233 14.13 18.98 -20.37
CA LEU A 233 13.09 20.00 -20.45
C LEU A 233 13.16 21.02 -19.32
N GLN A 234 14.09 20.86 -18.38
CA GLN A 234 14.24 21.68 -17.16
C GLN A 234 12.91 21.85 -16.41
N CYS A 235 12.17 20.75 -16.30
CA CYS A 235 10.81 20.72 -15.80
C CYS A 235 10.74 19.87 -14.53
N PRO A 236 10.61 20.47 -13.35
CA PRO A 236 10.32 19.73 -12.13
C PRO A 236 8.95 19.02 -12.22
N ILE A 237 8.89 17.78 -11.73
CA ILE A 237 7.69 16.92 -11.82
C ILE A 237 7.27 16.35 -10.46
N LEU A 238 6.04 15.86 -10.41
CA LEU A 238 5.50 15.07 -9.30
C LEU A 238 5.03 13.72 -9.85
N LEU A 239 5.51 12.61 -9.28
CA LEU A 239 5.05 11.28 -9.63
C LEU A 239 3.79 10.94 -8.83
N GLU A 240 2.78 10.38 -9.48
CA GLU A 240 1.57 9.86 -8.86
C GLU A 240 1.09 8.59 -9.56
N GLY A 241 -0.01 8.00 -9.10
CA GLY A 241 -0.58 6.80 -9.71
C GLY A 241 -0.07 5.52 -9.07
N TYR A 242 0.35 4.56 -9.89
CA TYR A 242 0.80 3.26 -9.39
C TYR A 242 2.22 3.34 -8.83
N GLU A 243 2.40 2.81 -7.62
CA GLU A 243 3.69 2.66 -6.96
C GLU A 243 4.58 1.62 -7.67
N PRO A 244 5.91 1.59 -7.39
CA PRO A 244 6.74 0.49 -7.82
C PRO A 244 6.16 -0.86 -7.37
N PRO A 245 6.23 -1.92 -8.21
CA PRO A 245 5.79 -3.24 -7.79
C PRO A 245 6.58 -3.71 -6.57
N SER A 246 5.92 -4.48 -5.70
CA SER A 246 6.55 -4.98 -4.48
C SER A 246 7.75 -5.86 -4.83
N ASP A 247 8.90 -5.57 -4.21
CA ASP A 247 10.16 -6.23 -4.49
C ASP A 247 11.09 -6.16 -3.26
N PRO A 248 11.74 -7.27 -2.86
CA PRO A 248 12.57 -7.31 -1.66
C PRO A 248 13.84 -6.42 -1.72
N ARG A 249 14.23 -5.95 -2.92
CA ARG A 249 15.41 -5.10 -3.14
C ARG A 249 15.12 -3.61 -2.88
N LEU A 250 13.84 -3.22 -2.86
CA LEU A 250 13.38 -1.85 -2.59
C LEU A 250 12.76 -1.74 -1.18
N CYS A 251 13.14 -0.71 -0.44
CA CYS A 251 12.47 -0.36 0.81
C CYS A 251 11.47 0.76 0.54
N ASN A 252 10.34 0.73 1.24
CA ASN A 252 9.32 1.77 1.17
C ASN A 252 9.15 2.48 2.51
N PHE A 253 8.76 3.74 2.43
CA PHE A 253 8.29 4.55 3.53
C PHE A 253 7.00 5.20 3.05
N ARG A 254 5.90 4.98 3.77
CA ARG A 254 4.57 5.45 3.35
C ARG A 254 3.93 6.27 4.45
N ILE A 255 3.42 7.43 4.07
CA ILE A 255 2.57 8.26 4.92
C ILE A 255 1.17 8.23 4.30
N THR A 256 0.18 7.81 5.07
CA THR A 256 -1.21 7.66 4.60
C THR A 256 -2.16 8.42 5.52
N PRO A 257 -3.04 9.27 4.98
CA PRO A 257 -4.05 9.93 5.80
C PRO A 257 -5.15 8.93 6.16
N ASP A 258 -5.47 8.85 7.44
CA ASP A 258 -6.59 8.06 7.97
C ASP A 258 -7.56 8.98 8.74
N PRO A 259 -8.85 8.63 8.90
CA PRO A 259 -9.80 9.49 9.57
C PRO A 259 -9.35 9.90 11.00
N GLY A 260 -8.87 11.14 11.13
CA GLY A 260 -8.42 11.72 12.40
C GLY A 260 -6.97 11.40 12.81
N VAL A 261 -6.21 10.65 12.00
CA VAL A 261 -4.80 10.30 12.25
C VAL A 261 -3.98 10.26 10.96
N ILE A 262 -2.65 10.19 11.09
CA ILE A 262 -1.76 9.90 9.96
C ILE A 262 -1.08 8.58 10.27
N GLU A 263 -1.19 7.62 9.36
CA GLU A 263 -0.48 6.35 9.43
C GLU A 263 0.90 6.50 8.79
N VAL A 264 1.95 6.04 9.48
CA VAL A 264 3.31 6.01 8.95
C VAL A 264 3.82 4.57 8.96
N ASN A 265 3.93 3.99 7.77
CA ASN A 265 4.55 2.68 7.57
C ASN A 265 6.05 2.88 7.33
N VAL A 266 6.85 2.39 8.27
CA VAL A 266 8.31 2.50 8.24
C VAL A 266 8.96 1.24 7.66
N GLN A 267 10.09 1.43 6.99
CA GLN A 267 10.92 0.36 6.47
C GLN A 267 11.48 -0.56 7.58
N PRO A 268 11.77 -1.85 7.30
CA PRO A 268 12.29 -2.79 8.29
C PRO A 268 13.65 -2.40 8.86
N SER A 269 13.84 -2.52 10.17
CA SER A 269 15.13 -2.30 10.86
C SER A 269 15.88 -3.62 11.08
N ALA A 270 17.13 -3.70 10.63
CA ALA A 270 17.97 -4.90 10.74
C ALA A 270 18.65 -5.03 12.10
N SER A 271 18.86 -3.92 12.82
CA SER A 271 19.50 -3.91 14.14
C SER A 271 18.68 -3.15 15.18
N TRP A 272 19.06 -3.31 16.46
CA TRP A 272 18.47 -2.53 17.55
C TRP A 272 18.80 -1.04 17.43
N ASP A 273 20.05 -0.71 17.09
CA ASP A 273 20.49 0.69 16.97
C ASP A 273 19.71 1.41 15.85
N GLU A 274 19.51 0.75 14.71
CA GLU A 274 18.68 1.25 13.61
C GLU A 274 17.21 1.42 14.00
N LEU A 275 16.69 0.52 14.83
CA LEU A 275 15.32 0.62 15.36
C LEU A 275 15.16 1.82 16.29
N VAL A 276 16.13 2.03 17.19
CA VAL A 276 16.18 3.19 18.09
C VAL A 276 16.24 4.48 17.29
N GLU A 277 17.22 4.59 16.37
CA GLU A 277 17.42 5.77 15.52
C GLU A 277 16.14 6.15 14.77
N ARG A 278 15.52 5.19 14.08
CA ARG A 278 14.31 5.45 13.29
C ARG A 278 13.11 5.82 14.13
N THR A 279 12.92 5.14 15.27
CA THR A 279 11.80 5.43 16.17
C THR A 279 11.96 6.83 16.76
N GLU A 280 13.14 7.18 17.26
CA GLU A 280 13.40 8.52 17.81
C GLU A 280 13.26 9.61 16.73
N PHE A 281 13.78 9.36 15.52
CA PHE A 281 13.64 10.27 14.39
C PHE A 281 12.16 10.52 14.04
N LEU A 282 11.35 9.46 13.92
CA LEU A 282 9.94 9.58 13.57
C LEU A 282 9.15 10.41 14.60
N TYR A 283 9.36 10.14 15.89
CA TYR A 283 8.72 10.91 16.97
C TYR A 283 9.14 12.39 16.94
N GLU A 284 10.43 12.67 16.71
CA GLU A 284 10.93 14.04 16.63
C GLU A 284 10.39 14.78 15.40
N GLN A 285 10.33 14.13 14.22
CA GLN A 285 9.75 14.73 13.02
C GLN A 285 8.25 14.99 13.16
N ALA A 286 7.50 14.07 13.78
CA ALA A 286 6.10 14.29 14.11
C ALA A 286 5.95 15.56 14.97
N ARG A 287 6.76 15.68 16.03
CA ARG A 287 6.77 16.86 16.92
C ARG A 287 7.11 18.15 16.18
N GLN A 288 8.12 18.15 15.31
CA GLN A 288 8.52 19.32 14.51
C GLN A 288 7.41 19.77 13.54
N THR A 289 6.62 18.83 13.03
CA THR A 289 5.45 19.08 12.17
C THR A 289 4.15 19.31 12.96
N ARG A 290 4.23 19.49 14.29
CA ARG A 290 3.09 19.73 15.19
C ARG A 290 2.07 18.57 15.24
N LEU A 291 2.52 17.36 14.94
CA LEU A 291 1.80 16.12 15.18
C LEU A 291 2.17 15.59 16.58
N THR A 292 1.28 14.80 17.17
CA THR A 292 1.52 14.14 18.46
C THR A 292 0.97 12.70 18.42
N THR A 293 1.55 11.82 19.23
CA THR A 293 1.04 10.46 19.46
C THR A 293 0.06 10.39 20.62
N GLU A 294 -0.39 11.54 21.14
CA GLU A 294 -1.27 11.64 22.29
C GLU A 294 -2.63 12.22 21.92
N LYS A 295 -3.67 11.72 22.58
CA LYS A 295 -5.02 12.27 22.50
C LYS A 295 -5.61 12.34 23.90
N PHE A 296 -6.38 13.39 24.16
CA PHE A 296 -7.04 13.59 25.44
C PHE A 296 -8.54 13.70 25.27
N MET A 297 -9.28 13.02 26.14
CA MET A 297 -10.72 13.17 26.27
C MET A 297 -11.05 14.55 26.84
N ILE A 298 -12.32 14.97 26.76
CA ILE A 298 -12.78 16.28 27.28
C ILE A 298 -12.47 16.46 28.77
N ASP A 299 -12.44 15.35 29.52
CA ASP A 299 -12.11 15.32 30.95
C ASP A 299 -10.60 15.28 31.25
N GLY A 300 -9.74 15.37 30.23
CA GLY A 300 -8.29 15.34 30.36
C GLY A 300 -7.67 13.96 30.51
N ARG A 301 -8.46 12.87 30.45
CA ARG A 301 -7.89 11.51 30.42
C ARG A 301 -7.17 11.27 29.09
N HIS A 302 -5.94 10.76 29.18
CA HIS A 302 -5.20 10.30 28.02
C HIS A 302 -5.87 9.07 27.41
N THR A 303 -5.92 9.02 26.08
CA THR A 303 -6.38 7.90 25.27
C THR A 303 -5.48 7.83 24.04
N GLY A 304 -5.37 6.69 23.37
CA GLY A 304 -4.63 6.66 22.12
C GLY A 304 -5.27 7.47 21.01
N THR A 305 -4.46 7.71 20.00
CA THR A 305 -4.81 8.47 18.80
C THR A 305 -5.96 7.84 18.02
N GLY A 306 -6.10 6.51 18.11
CA GLY A 306 -7.07 5.69 17.38
C GLY A 306 -6.48 4.93 16.18
N GLY A 307 -5.21 5.19 15.83
CA GLY A 307 -4.52 4.53 14.71
C GLY A 307 -3.76 3.25 15.07
N GLY A 308 -3.65 2.91 16.36
CA GLY A 308 -2.87 1.76 16.83
C GLY A 308 -1.34 1.90 16.63
N ASN A 309 -0.58 0.96 17.19
CA ASN A 309 0.88 0.85 17.07
C ASN A 309 1.25 -0.57 16.67
N HIS A 310 1.17 -0.88 15.38
CA HIS A 310 1.37 -2.25 14.93
C HIS A 310 2.85 -2.62 14.88
N PHE A 311 3.20 -3.72 15.55
CA PHE A 311 4.56 -4.26 15.51
C PHE A 311 4.63 -5.43 14.55
N VAL A 312 5.49 -5.32 13.53
CA VAL A 312 5.69 -6.36 12.53
C VAL A 312 7.05 -7.02 12.76
N LEU A 313 7.04 -8.34 12.96
CA LEU A 313 8.23 -9.15 13.23
C LEU A 313 8.43 -10.15 12.10
N GLY A 314 9.68 -10.44 11.75
CA GLY A 314 10.00 -11.45 10.74
C GLY A 314 11.49 -11.55 10.44
N GLY A 315 11.82 -12.30 9.39
CA GLY A 315 13.19 -12.41 8.86
C GLY A 315 13.47 -11.40 7.74
N ALA A 316 14.73 -11.36 7.28
CA ALA A 316 15.11 -10.54 6.12
C ALA A 316 14.45 -11.04 4.81
N THR A 317 14.21 -12.35 4.74
CA THR A 317 13.42 -13.04 3.72
C THR A 317 12.34 -13.87 4.41
N PRO A 318 11.29 -14.30 3.70
CA PRO A 318 10.31 -15.22 4.29
C PRO A 318 10.96 -16.54 4.72
N ALA A 319 11.95 -17.04 3.96
CA ALA A 319 12.72 -18.23 4.32
C ALA A 319 13.50 -18.07 5.65
N ASP A 320 13.92 -16.85 5.98
CA ASP A 320 14.57 -16.52 7.25
C ASP A 320 13.60 -16.25 8.40
N SER A 321 12.29 -16.23 8.14
CA SER A 321 11.29 -15.93 9.16
C SER A 321 11.38 -16.92 10.32
N PRO A 322 11.51 -16.45 11.58
CA PRO A 322 11.56 -17.34 12.72
C PRO A 322 10.23 -18.08 12.91
N PHE A 323 9.12 -17.50 12.47
CA PHE A 323 7.79 -18.08 12.58
C PHE A 323 7.54 -19.18 11.54
N LEU A 324 8.16 -19.08 10.36
CA LEU A 324 8.06 -20.12 9.33
C LEU A 324 9.05 -21.27 9.57
N ARG A 325 10.26 -20.97 10.05
CA ARG A 325 11.29 -21.97 10.36
C ARG A 325 11.01 -22.76 11.62
N ARG A 326 10.38 -22.13 12.62
CA ARG A 326 10.05 -22.71 13.93
C ARG A 326 8.61 -22.35 14.30
N PRO A 327 7.61 -23.08 13.79
CA PRO A 327 6.20 -22.77 14.05
C PRO A 327 5.82 -22.81 15.52
N ASP A 328 6.54 -23.61 16.32
CA ASP A 328 6.41 -23.68 17.77
C ASP A 328 6.68 -22.33 18.46
N LEU A 329 7.42 -21.41 17.83
CA LEU A 329 7.58 -20.05 18.31
C LEU A 329 6.25 -19.28 18.28
N LEU A 330 5.49 -19.39 17.19
CA LEU A 330 4.19 -18.73 17.09
C LEU A 330 3.20 -19.35 18.08
N ARG A 331 3.20 -20.68 18.24
CA ARG A 331 2.46 -21.35 19.33
C ARG A 331 2.83 -20.81 20.70
N SER A 332 4.12 -20.62 20.96
CA SER A 332 4.61 -20.12 22.24
C SER A 332 4.10 -18.71 22.53
N LEU A 333 4.20 -17.81 21.54
CA LEU A 333 3.67 -16.46 21.65
C LEU A 333 2.16 -16.46 21.91
N LEU A 334 1.39 -17.18 21.08
CA LEU A 334 -0.06 -17.27 21.23
C LEU A 334 -0.46 -17.84 22.60
N SER A 335 0.19 -18.92 23.03
CA SER A 335 -0.10 -19.56 24.32
C SER A 335 0.26 -18.67 25.50
N TYR A 336 1.38 -17.96 25.42
CA TYR A 336 1.85 -17.08 26.48
C TYR A 336 0.99 -15.83 26.61
N TRP A 337 0.69 -15.14 25.49
CA TRP A 337 -0.27 -14.02 25.48
C TRP A 337 -1.64 -14.44 25.98
N HIS A 338 -2.07 -15.64 25.60
CA HIS A 338 -3.35 -16.16 26.06
C HIS A 338 -3.37 -16.34 27.59
N ASN A 339 -2.32 -16.95 28.14
CA ASN A 339 -2.19 -17.22 29.57
C ASN A 339 -1.80 -16.00 30.40
N HIS A 340 -1.31 -14.91 29.79
CA HIS A 340 -0.98 -13.64 30.45
C HIS A 340 -1.71 -12.46 29.79
N PRO A 341 -3.02 -12.26 30.09
CA PRO A 341 -3.80 -11.19 29.48
C PRO A 341 -3.27 -9.78 29.74
N SER A 342 -2.40 -9.56 30.75
CA SER A 342 -1.70 -8.29 30.92
C SER A 342 -0.96 -7.86 29.64
N LEU A 343 -0.44 -8.79 28.85
CA LEU A 343 0.24 -8.51 27.58
C LEU A 343 -0.67 -7.95 26.47
N SER A 344 -1.99 -8.07 26.62
CA SER A 344 -2.96 -7.38 25.77
C SER A 344 -3.49 -6.13 26.48
N TYR A 345 -3.96 -6.28 27.71
CA TYR A 345 -4.72 -5.25 28.43
C TYR A 345 -3.87 -4.07 28.90
N LEU A 346 -2.58 -4.27 29.21
CA LEU A 346 -1.69 -3.19 29.64
C LEU A 346 -1.36 -2.22 28.51
N PHE A 347 -1.28 -2.71 27.28
CA PHE A 347 -0.84 -1.94 26.12
C PHE A 347 -2.00 -1.49 25.21
N SER A 348 -3.21 -1.97 25.49
CA SER A 348 -4.42 -1.59 24.79
C SER A 348 -5.01 -0.28 25.32
N GLY A 349 -5.71 0.45 24.44
CA GLY A 349 -6.51 1.60 24.81
C GLY A 349 -7.82 1.23 25.51
N LEU A 350 -8.72 2.21 25.63
CA LEU A 350 -10.04 2.02 26.26
C LEU A 350 -10.99 1.10 25.47
N PHE A 351 -10.64 0.75 24.23
CA PHE A 351 -11.47 -0.01 23.30
C PHE A 351 -11.02 -1.47 23.24
N ILE A 352 -11.34 -2.25 24.27
CA ILE A 352 -11.04 -3.69 24.40
C ILE A 352 -12.32 -4.51 24.25
N GLY A 353 -12.21 -5.76 23.79
CA GLY A 353 -13.32 -6.69 23.65
C GLY A 353 -13.52 -7.17 22.20
N PRO A 354 -14.55 -7.99 21.96
CA PRO A 354 -14.74 -8.73 20.70
C PRO A 354 -14.95 -7.85 19.46
N THR A 355 -15.32 -6.59 19.66
CA THR A 355 -15.53 -5.61 18.57
C THR A 355 -14.42 -4.56 18.49
N SER A 356 -13.34 -4.72 19.26
CA SER A 356 -12.18 -3.84 19.23
C SER A 356 -11.44 -3.91 17.89
N GLN A 357 -10.39 -3.09 17.73
CA GLN A 357 -9.57 -3.11 16.52
C GLN A 357 -8.72 -4.38 16.39
N ALA A 358 -8.40 -5.02 17.52
CA ALA A 358 -7.50 -6.15 17.61
C ALA A 358 -7.93 -7.13 18.73
N PRO A 359 -9.16 -7.70 18.71
CA PRO A 359 -9.63 -8.62 19.74
C PRO A 359 -8.71 -9.83 19.94
N ARG A 360 -8.66 -10.29 21.18
CA ARG A 360 -8.09 -11.60 21.52
C ARG A 360 -8.98 -12.72 21.01
N VAL A 361 -8.39 -13.89 20.79
CA VAL A 361 -9.12 -15.09 20.32
C VAL A 361 -10.26 -15.52 21.26
N ASP A 362 -10.13 -15.26 22.56
CA ASP A 362 -11.08 -15.67 23.60
C ASP A 362 -12.11 -14.60 23.99
N GLU A 363 -12.09 -13.42 23.38
CA GLU A 363 -13.06 -12.35 23.69
C GLU A 363 -14.40 -12.52 22.97
N ALA A 364 -14.42 -13.24 21.85
CA ALA A 364 -15.60 -13.44 21.01
C ALA A 364 -16.20 -14.84 21.16
N ARG A 365 -15.36 -15.87 21.08
CA ARG A 365 -15.77 -17.27 20.92
C ARG A 365 -14.89 -18.18 21.76
N ASN A 366 -15.37 -18.55 22.94
CA ASN A 366 -14.63 -19.39 23.89
C ASN A 366 -14.37 -20.82 23.35
N ASP A 367 -15.19 -21.30 22.42
CA ASP A 367 -15.03 -22.57 21.72
C ASP A 367 -13.80 -22.59 20.81
N SER A 368 -13.34 -21.44 20.31
CA SER A 368 -12.11 -21.32 19.50
C SER A 368 -10.86 -21.82 20.22
N LEU A 369 -10.83 -21.80 21.56
CA LEU A 369 -9.66 -22.26 22.33
C LEU A 369 -9.46 -23.77 22.26
N TYR A 370 -10.55 -24.54 22.14
CA TYR A 370 -10.45 -25.98 21.94
C TYR A 370 -9.88 -26.30 20.55
N GLU A 371 -10.37 -25.62 19.52
CA GLU A 371 -9.86 -25.76 18.15
C GLU A 371 -8.40 -25.29 18.04
N MET A 372 -8.02 -24.23 18.77
CA MET A 372 -6.62 -23.78 18.88
C MET A 372 -5.71 -24.85 19.47
N GLU A 373 -6.14 -25.54 20.52
CA GLU A 373 -5.36 -26.65 21.12
C GLU A 373 -5.21 -27.82 20.15
N ILE A 374 -6.24 -28.11 19.33
CA ILE A 374 -6.13 -29.10 18.24
C ILE A 374 -5.12 -28.63 17.20
N ALA A 375 -5.20 -27.37 16.75
CA ALA A 375 -4.27 -26.81 15.78
C ALA A 375 -2.82 -26.86 16.29
N PHE A 376 -2.59 -26.54 17.56
CA PHE A 376 -1.29 -26.66 18.21
C PHE A 376 -0.77 -28.10 18.27
N ALA A 377 -1.64 -29.09 18.45
CA ALA A 377 -1.27 -30.49 18.41
C ALA A 377 -0.92 -31.00 17.00
N GLN A 378 -1.28 -30.26 15.96
CA GLN A 378 -0.91 -30.54 14.57
C GLN A 378 0.32 -29.73 14.11
N MET A 379 0.88 -28.86 14.95
CA MET A 379 2.12 -28.16 14.60
C MET A 379 3.30 -29.12 14.64
N PRO A 380 4.26 -28.97 13.71
CA PRO A 380 5.46 -29.81 13.66
C PRO A 380 6.32 -29.59 14.89
N GLU A 381 7.06 -30.62 15.27
CA GLU A 381 8.02 -30.52 16.38
C GLU A 381 9.26 -29.69 15.98
N PRO A 382 9.96 -29.05 16.94
CA PRO A 382 11.16 -28.30 16.66
C PRO A 382 12.20 -29.12 15.87
N GLY A 383 12.54 -28.64 14.66
CA GLY A 383 13.52 -29.27 13.77
C GLY A 383 12.93 -30.14 12.66
N GLU A 384 11.62 -30.37 12.66
CA GLU A 384 10.94 -30.98 11.52
C GLU A 384 10.76 -29.98 10.38
N GLU A 385 10.97 -30.42 9.14
CA GLU A 385 10.66 -29.61 7.98
C GLU A 385 9.14 -29.52 7.78
N VAL A 386 8.65 -28.30 7.64
CA VAL A 386 7.24 -28.05 7.37
C VAL A 386 7.11 -27.09 6.20
N ALA A 387 6.09 -27.32 5.37
CA ALA A 387 5.75 -26.37 4.35
C ALA A 387 5.13 -25.10 4.99
N PRO A 388 5.59 -23.88 4.64
CA PRO A 388 5.14 -22.63 5.27
C PRO A 388 3.61 -22.43 5.30
N TRP A 389 2.90 -22.88 4.27
CA TRP A 389 1.44 -22.76 4.18
C TRP A 389 0.68 -23.60 5.21
N VAL A 390 1.31 -24.61 5.82
CA VAL A 390 0.67 -25.43 6.86
C VAL A 390 0.37 -24.58 8.09
N ILE A 391 1.30 -23.72 8.48
CA ILE A 391 1.19 -22.83 9.65
C ILE A 391 0.00 -21.89 9.49
N ASP A 392 -0.10 -21.27 8.31
CA ASP A 392 -1.19 -20.38 7.96
C ASP A 392 -2.53 -21.12 7.98
N ARG A 393 -2.62 -22.29 7.33
CA ARG A 393 -3.86 -23.10 7.29
C ARG A 393 -4.33 -23.57 8.66
N LEU A 394 -3.41 -23.85 9.59
CA LEU A 394 -3.75 -24.26 10.96
C LEU A 394 -4.38 -23.11 11.76
N LEU A 395 -3.95 -21.86 11.51
CA LEU A 395 -4.27 -20.72 12.37
C LEU A 395 -5.23 -19.70 11.76
N ARG A 396 -5.30 -19.58 10.43
CA ARG A 396 -6.04 -18.52 9.72
C ARG A 396 -7.50 -18.40 10.12
N ASN A 397 -8.18 -19.53 10.33
CA ASN A 397 -9.59 -19.53 10.71
C ASN A 397 -9.82 -19.39 12.23
N LEU A 398 -8.75 -19.31 13.02
CA LEU A 398 -8.78 -19.16 14.47
C LEU A 398 -8.32 -17.76 14.90
N LEU A 399 -7.36 -17.18 14.17
CA LEU A 399 -6.87 -15.82 14.36
C LEU A 399 -7.70 -14.84 13.52
N ILE A 400 -8.96 -14.68 13.90
CA ILE A 400 -9.95 -13.82 13.24
C ILE A 400 -10.81 -13.09 14.26
N ASP A 401 -11.39 -11.97 13.85
CA ASP A 401 -12.45 -11.31 14.62
C ASP A 401 -13.81 -12.02 14.48
N VAL A 402 -14.84 -11.46 15.13
CA VAL A 402 -16.23 -11.96 15.05
C VAL A 402 -16.81 -12.05 13.64
N THR A 403 -16.26 -11.30 12.68
CA THR A 403 -16.69 -11.26 11.27
C THR A 403 -15.90 -12.20 10.37
N GLY A 404 -14.87 -12.88 10.90
CA GLY A 404 -13.97 -13.71 10.11
C GLY A 404 -12.79 -12.96 9.50
N ASN A 405 -12.49 -11.75 9.97
CA ASN A 405 -11.43 -10.92 9.43
C ASN A 405 -10.11 -11.15 10.19
N THR A 406 -9.10 -11.67 9.49
CA THR A 406 -7.74 -11.92 10.00
C THR A 406 -6.96 -10.65 10.28
N HIS A 407 -7.19 -9.60 9.50
CA HIS A 407 -6.54 -8.29 9.68
C HIS A 407 -6.93 -7.61 11.00
N ARG A 408 -8.00 -8.08 11.64
CA ARG A 408 -8.47 -7.58 12.94
C ARG A 408 -8.10 -8.49 14.10
N ALA A 409 -7.33 -9.55 13.90
CA ALA A 409 -6.86 -10.36 15.02
C ALA A 409 -5.73 -9.64 15.78
N GLU A 410 -5.64 -9.86 17.10
CA GLU A 410 -4.48 -9.42 17.90
C GLU A 410 -3.14 -9.87 17.29
N PHE A 411 -3.08 -11.14 16.89
CA PHE A 411 -2.00 -11.75 16.12
C PHE A 411 -2.45 -11.90 14.67
N CYS A 412 -2.11 -10.92 13.85
CA CYS A 412 -2.45 -10.89 12.43
C CYS A 412 -1.40 -11.68 11.62
N ILE A 413 -1.89 -12.66 10.85
CA ILE A 413 -1.07 -13.55 10.02
C ILE A 413 -1.27 -13.32 8.51
N ASP A 414 -1.89 -12.21 8.11
CA ASP A 414 -2.10 -11.89 6.68
C ASP A 414 -0.80 -11.71 5.91
N LYS A 415 0.26 -11.29 6.59
CA LYS A 415 1.61 -11.12 6.05
C LYS A 415 2.51 -12.34 6.32
N LEU A 416 1.99 -13.41 6.93
CA LEU A 416 2.79 -14.60 7.29
C LEU A 416 2.98 -15.50 6.07
N TYR A 417 1.93 -16.20 5.64
CA TYR A 417 1.95 -17.02 4.43
C TYR A 417 0.55 -17.19 3.83
N SER A 418 -0.08 -16.07 3.46
CA SER A 418 -1.46 -16.08 2.96
C SER A 418 -1.63 -16.95 1.70
N PRO A 419 -2.71 -17.76 1.61
CA PRO A 419 -3.04 -18.52 0.42
C PRO A 419 -3.60 -17.63 -0.71
N ASP A 420 -4.06 -16.41 -0.42
CA ASP A 420 -4.77 -15.54 -1.36
C ASP A 420 -3.88 -15.04 -2.50
N GLY A 421 -2.58 -14.93 -2.26
CA GLY A 421 -1.62 -14.50 -3.28
C GLY A 421 -0.21 -14.33 -2.76
N ALA A 422 0.72 -14.08 -3.70
CA ALA A 422 2.13 -13.83 -3.43
C ALA A 422 2.39 -12.67 -2.45
N THR A 423 1.52 -11.65 -2.47
CA THR A 423 1.66 -10.42 -1.66
C THR A 423 1.61 -10.67 -0.15
N GLY A 424 0.93 -11.74 0.31
CA GLY A 424 0.82 -12.09 1.72
C GLY A 424 1.82 -13.15 2.20
N ARG A 425 2.77 -13.56 1.34
CA ARG A 425 3.79 -14.59 1.67
C ARG A 425 5.11 -13.98 2.09
N LEU A 426 5.06 -13.11 3.10
CA LEU A 426 6.19 -12.30 3.54
C LEU A 426 6.93 -12.89 4.75
N GLY A 427 6.36 -13.91 5.40
CA GLY A 427 6.92 -14.49 6.63
C GLY A 427 6.85 -13.55 7.83
N LEU A 428 5.92 -12.60 7.82
CA LEU A 428 5.79 -11.57 8.85
C LEU A 428 4.60 -11.85 9.77
N LEU A 429 4.82 -11.68 11.07
CA LEU A 429 3.76 -11.66 12.09
C LEU A 429 3.51 -10.22 12.53
N GLU A 430 2.25 -9.78 12.51
CA GLU A 430 1.85 -8.44 12.94
C GLU A 430 1.09 -8.52 14.26
N LEU A 431 1.59 -7.83 15.29
CA LEU A 431 0.92 -7.67 16.58
C LEU A 431 0.19 -6.33 16.59
N ARG A 432 -1.11 -6.36 16.87
CA ARG A 432 -2.00 -5.21 16.68
C ARG A 432 -2.57 -4.62 17.97
N ALA A 433 -2.55 -5.36 19.09
CA ALA A 433 -3.10 -4.92 20.37
C ALA A 433 -2.15 -3.98 21.16
N PHE A 434 -1.56 -3.01 20.47
CA PHE A 434 -0.72 -1.98 21.06
C PHE A 434 -1.24 -0.62 20.65
N GLU A 435 -1.49 0.24 21.64
CA GLU A 435 -1.80 1.64 21.42
C GLU A 435 -0.51 2.46 21.26
N MET A 436 -0.56 3.56 20.49
CA MET A 436 0.60 4.44 20.30
C MET A 436 1.03 5.03 21.65
N PRO A 437 2.27 4.78 22.11
CA PRO A 437 2.73 5.37 23.34
C PRO A 437 3.13 6.84 23.14
N PRO A 438 3.07 7.66 24.21
CA PRO A 438 3.36 9.10 24.15
C PRO A 438 4.83 9.42 23.88
N HIS A 439 5.73 8.43 24.03
CA HIS A 439 7.17 8.65 23.93
C HIS A 439 7.88 7.49 23.22
N ALA A 440 8.87 7.82 22.37
CA ALA A 440 9.67 6.85 21.61
C ALA A 440 10.28 5.75 22.50
N ARG A 441 10.89 6.12 23.63
CA ARG A 441 11.42 5.17 24.62
C ARG A 441 10.40 4.14 25.14
N MET A 442 9.13 4.51 25.28
CA MET A 442 8.08 3.56 25.68
C MET A 442 7.77 2.59 24.54
N SER A 443 7.68 3.08 23.30
CA SER A 443 7.56 2.21 22.11
C SER A 443 8.74 1.24 22.01
N LEU A 444 9.96 1.74 22.18
CA LEU A 444 11.17 0.91 22.18
C LEU A 444 11.16 -0.12 23.32
N ALA A 445 10.68 0.23 24.52
CA ALA A 445 10.55 -0.72 25.61
C ALA A 445 9.55 -1.85 25.29
N GLN A 446 8.40 -1.53 24.68
CA GLN A 446 7.43 -2.53 24.20
C GLN A 446 8.08 -3.45 23.15
N GLN A 447 8.80 -2.88 22.18
CA GLN A 447 9.49 -3.66 21.15
C GLN A 447 10.60 -4.54 21.73
N LEU A 448 11.33 -4.06 22.75
CA LEU A 448 12.34 -4.85 23.45
C LEU A 448 11.71 -6.04 24.19
N LEU A 449 10.56 -5.85 24.85
CA LEU A 449 9.79 -6.93 25.48
C LEU A 449 9.42 -8.01 24.45
N LEU A 450 8.86 -7.61 23.30
CA LEU A 450 8.51 -8.54 22.22
C LEU A 450 9.73 -9.34 21.75
N ARG A 451 10.85 -8.67 21.50
CA ARG A 451 12.11 -9.31 21.06
C ARG A 451 12.68 -10.25 22.14
N ALA A 452 12.58 -9.88 23.41
CA ALA A 452 13.01 -10.71 24.52
C ALA A 452 12.17 -11.99 24.64
N LEU A 453 10.84 -11.89 24.49
CA LEU A 453 9.94 -13.04 24.48
C LEU A 453 10.20 -13.95 23.28
N VAL A 454 10.41 -13.39 22.08
CA VAL A 454 10.82 -14.17 20.90
C VAL A 454 12.13 -14.93 21.17
N ALA A 455 13.14 -14.25 21.72
CA ALA A 455 14.42 -14.89 22.04
C ALA A 455 14.30 -15.95 23.14
N ARG A 456 13.47 -15.73 24.15
CA ARG A 456 13.16 -16.69 25.22
C ARG A 456 12.51 -17.95 24.63
N PHE A 457 11.43 -17.79 23.87
CA PHE A 457 10.68 -18.91 23.30
C PHE A 457 11.44 -19.66 22.20
N TRP A 458 12.35 -18.98 21.51
CA TRP A 458 13.27 -19.66 20.60
C TRP A 458 14.18 -20.67 21.32
N ARG A 459 14.67 -20.30 22.52
CA ARG A 459 15.52 -21.15 23.35
C ARG A 459 14.72 -22.22 24.09
N GLU A 460 13.62 -21.83 24.69
CA GLU A 460 12.75 -22.69 25.48
C GLU A 460 11.28 -22.45 25.09
N PRO A 461 10.71 -23.30 24.22
CA PRO A 461 9.34 -23.16 23.76
C PRO A 461 8.34 -23.18 24.92
N TYR A 462 7.37 -22.26 24.89
CA TYR A 462 6.28 -22.21 25.86
C TYR A 462 5.10 -23.03 25.34
N ALA A 463 5.00 -24.28 25.80
CA ALA A 463 4.01 -25.25 25.30
C ALA A 463 3.18 -25.83 26.45
N PRO A 464 2.28 -25.04 27.07
CA PRO A 464 1.43 -25.54 28.14
C PRO A 464 0.52 -26.66 27.63
N ALA A 465 0.17 -27.60 28.50
CA ALA A 465 -0.70 -28.73 28.14
C ALA A 465 -2.13 -28.28 27.79
N LYS A 466 -2.59 -27.16 28.36
CA LYS A 466 -3.88 -26.52 28.08
C LYS A 466 -3.75 -25.01 28.20
N LEU A 467 -4.53 -24.29 27.40
CA LEU A 467 -4.70 -22.85 27.50
C LEU A 467 -5.63 -22.49 28.66
N ALA A 468 -5.35 -21.39 29.36
CA ALA A 468 -6.21 -20.87 30.43
C ALA A 468 -7.65 -20.66 29.92
N ARG A 469 -8.65 -20.94 30.74
CA ARG A 469 -10.07 -20.73 30.38
C ARG A 469 -10.61 -19.56 31.19
N TRP A 470 -10.30 -18.34 30.75
CA TRP A 470 -10.64 -17.12 31.47
C TRP A 470 -12.16 -16.89 31.53
N GLY A 471 -12.86 -17.08 30.42
CA GLY A 471 -14.30 -16.78 30.33
C GLY A 471 -14.58 -15.34 30.77
N THR A 472 -15.60 -15.13 31.60
CA THR A 472 -15.94 -13.78 32.09
C THR A 472 -14.85 -13.16 32.97
N GLN A 473 -14.00 -13.99 33.60
CA GLN A 473 -12.92 -13.49 34.46
C GLN A 473 -11.89 -12.66 33.68
N LEU A 474 -11.81 -12.82 32.36
CA LEU A 474 -10.94 -12.01 31.51
C LEU A 474 -11.25 -10.52 31.70
N HIS A 475 -12.49 -10.12 31.45
CA HIS A 475 -12.89 -8.72 31.61
C HIS A 475 -13.04 -8.32 33.08
N ASP A 476 -13.55 -9.21 33.95
CA ASP A 476 -13.75 -8.89 35.37
C ASP A 476 -12.43 -8.56 36.09
N ARG A 477 -11.34 -9.23 35.71
CA ARG A 477 -10.01 -9.02 36.32
C ARG A 477 -9.19 -8.02 35.54
N PHE A 478 -8.99 -8.22 34.24
CA PHE A 478 -7.98 -7.49 33.49
C PHE A 478 -8.41 -6.09 33.05
N MET A 479 -9.65 -5.68 33.32
CA MET A 479 -10.05 -4.26 33.29
C MET A 479 -9.60 -3.49 34.55
N LEU A 480 -9.01 -4.16 35.54
CA LEU A 480 -8.55 -3.55 36.79
C LEU A 480 -7.01 -3.54 36.87
N PRO A 481 -6.37 -2.40 37.17
CA PRO A 481 -4.91 -2.28 37.22
C PRO A 481 -4.21 -3.29 38.13
N HIS A 482 -4.85 -3.68 39.24
CA HIS A 482 -4.27 -4.63 40.21
C HIS A 482 -3.96 -6.00 39.59
N PHE A 483 -4.87 -6.55 38.78
CA PHE A 483 -4.65 -7.85 38.15
C PHE A 483 -3.69 -7.77 36.96
N ILE A 484 -3.70 -6.63 36.25
CA ILE A 484 -2.70 -6.37 35.21
C ILE A 484 -1.29 -6.34 35.82
N GLU A 485 -1.09 -5.60 36.91
CA GLU A 485 0.21 -5.52 37.60
C GLU A 485 0.66 -6.89 38.12
N GLN A 486 -0.25 -7.64 38.74
CA GLN A 486 0.07 -8.96 39.28
C GLN A 486 0.48 -9.96 38.18
N ASP A 487 -0.27 -10.01 37.08
CA ASP A 487 0.02 -10.91 35.95
C ASP A 487 1.30 -10.47 35.21
N PHE A 488 1.50 -9.17 35.01
CA PHE A 488 2.70 -8.65 34.35
C PHE A 488 3.97 -8.82 35.18
N ALA A 489 3.87 -8.90 36.52
CA ALA A 489 5.00 -9.21 37.38
C ALA A 489 5.49 -10.67 37.25
N ASP A 490 4.65 -11.57 36.75
CA ASP A 490 5.01 -12.97 36.44
C ASP A 490 5.66 -13.11 35.04
N VAL A 491 5.39 -12.15 34.15
CA VAL A 491 5.90 -12.12 32.76
C VAL A 491 7.41 -11.87 32.71
#